data_AF-A0A928FNH9-F1
#
_entry.id   AF-A0A928FNH9-F1
#
_cell.length_a   1.000
_cell.length_b   1.000
_cell.length_c   1.000
_cell.angle_alpha   90.00
_cell.angle_beta   90.00
_cell.angle_gamma   90.00
#
_symmetry.space_group_name_H-M   'P 1'
#
loop_
_entity.id
_entity.type
_entity.pdbx_description
1 polymer ?
#
loop_
_entity_poly.entity_id
_entity_poly.type
_entity_poly.pdbx_seq_one_letter_code
_entity_poly.pdbx_strand_id
1 'polypeptide(L)'
;MIKCKPERDPKKAVLLIGFFAVLALVTAACSTTSASYHGIYQISFVAVLAVGINMVVRYTMTEMEYTLTEDSFEVRKKVGNKVTLVCSLALSETVVLTDKKSYQKNASEYGYITRKYNFNQNICAASAIYVCEFNGKRMLVEFEPNRAFYDCFQQKISENKK
;
A
#
# COMPACT_ATOMS: atom_id res chain seq x y z
N MET A 1 11.32 -19.38 8.36
CA MET A 1 11.02 -17.98 7.97
C MET A 1 10.64 -17.97 6.48
N ILE A 2 9.47 -17.45 6.13
CA ILE A 2 8.96 -17.42 4.74
C ILE A 2 8.97 -15.97 4.27
N LYS A 3 9.40 -15.73 3.03
CA LYS A 3 9.45 -14.39 2.43
C LYS A 3 8.60 -14.32 1.17
N CYS A 4 7.98 -13.17 0.95
CA CYS A 4 7.24 -12.87 -0.27
C CYS A 4 7.59 -11.46 -0.74
N LYS A 5 7.93 -11.34 -2.03
CA LYS A 5 8.06 -10.06 -2.73
C LYS A 5 7.00 -10.03 -3.83
N PRO A 6 6.11 -9.02 -3.86
CA PRO A 6 5.15 -8.88 -4.95
C PRO A 6 5.87 -8.69 -6.28
N GLU A 7 5.35 -9.32 -7.33
CA GLU A 7 5.81 -9.07 -8.69
C GLU A 7 5.39 -7.67 -9.12
N ARG A 8 6.26 -6.92 -9.81
CA ARG A 8 5.97 -5.54 -10.22
C ARG A 8 5.12 -5.51 -11.49
N ASP A 9 4.10 -4.67 -11.49
CA ASP A 9 3.35 -4.30 -12.70
C ASP A 9 3.73 -2.87 -13.14
N PRO A 10 4.84 -2.71 -13.89
CA PRO A 10 5.34 -1.40 -14.29
C PRO A 10 4.41 -0.69 -15.27
N LYS A 11 3.56 -1.42 -16.02
CA LYS A 11 2.70 -0.85 -17.06
C LYS A 11 1.69 0.13 -16.47
N LYS A 12 1.04 -0.24 -15.37
CA LYS A 12 0.08 0.63 -14.67
C LYS A 12 0.75 1.84 -14.06
N ALA A 13 1.94 1.67 -13.50
CA ALA A 13 2.71 2.78 -12.94
C ALA A 13 3.12 3.78 -14.02
N VAL A 14 3.65 3.31 -15.15
CA VAL A 14 4.02 4.15 -16.30
C VAL A 14 2.81 4.89 -16.86
N LEU A 15 1.67 4.22 -17.01
CA LEU A 15 0.44 4.85 -17.50
C LEU A 15 -0.03 5.98 -16.56
N LEU A 16 -0.02 5.76 -15.25
CA LEU A 16 -0.39 6.78 -14.27
C LEU A 16 0.59 7.98 -14.29
N ILE A 17 1.89 7.72 -14.42
CA ILE A 17 2.91 8.77 -14.53
C ILE A 17 2.69 9.59 -15.81
N GLY A 18 2.43 8.92 -16.94
CA GLY A 18 2.09 9.59 -18.19
C GLY A 18 0.86 10.48 -18.07
N PHE A 19 -0.19 10.00 -17.39
CA PHE A 19 -1.38 10.80 -17.11
C PHE A 19 -1.07 12.08 -16.30
N PHE A 20 -0.28 11.97 -15.23
CA PHE A 20 0.12 13.14 -14.45
C PHE A 20 1.00 14.11 -15.24
N ALA A 21 1.87 13.62 -16.12
CA ALA A 21 2.68 14.46 -16.99
C ALA A 21 1.81 15.26 -17.97
N VAL A 22 0.81 14.62 -18.60
CA VAL A 22 -0.15 15.30 -19.48
C VAL A 22 -0.96 16.33 -18.70
N LEU A 23 -1.44 15.99 -17.50
CA LEU A 23 -2.19 16.92 -16.64
C LEU A 23 -1.35 18.15 -16.26
N ALA A 24 -0.07 17.96 -15.95
CA ALA A 24 0.86 19.05 -15.67
C ALA A 24 1.04 19.98 -16.89
N LEU A 25 1.16 19.42 -18.10
CA LEU A 25 1.25 20.22 -19.33
C LEU A 25 -0.04 21.01 -19.61
N VAL A 26 -1.21 20.40 -19.41
CA VAL A 26 -2.51 21.08 -19.60
C VAL A 26 -2.66 22.24 -18.61
N THR A 27 -2.36 22.00 -17.33
CA THR A 27 -2.41 23.07 -16.30
C THR A 27 -1.44 24.21 -16.58
N ALA A 28 -0.24 23.91 -17.08
CA ALA A 28 0.71 24.92 -17.52
C ALA A 28 0.21 25.72 -18.74
N ALA A 29 -0.38 25.05 -19.73
CA ALA A 29 -0.96 25.71 -20.90
C ALA A 29 -2.12 26.64 -20.51
N CYS A 30 -3.05 26.18 -19.67
CA CYS A 30 -4.15 26.99 -19.15
C CYS A 30 -3.67 28.21 -18.34
N SER A 31 -2.54 28.09 -17.64
CA SER A 31 -1.92 29.22 -16.93
C SER A 31 -1.53 30.35 -17.90
N THR A 32 -1.06 30.02 -19.11
CA THR A 32 -0.65 31.03 -20.10
C THR A 32 -1.82 31.74 -20.79
N THR A 33 -2.98 31.08 -20.92
CA THR A 33 -4.15 31.63 -21.62
C THR A 33 -5.09 32.41 -20.72
N SER A 34 -5.09 32.17 -19.40
CA SER A 34 -6.05 32.76 -18.46
C SER A 34 -5.38 33.76 -17.51
N ALA A 35 -5.26 35.02 -17.96
CA ALA A 35 -4.65 36.10 -17.17
C ALA A 35 -5.34 36.32 -15.80
N SER A 36 -6.66 36.16 -15.73
CA SER A 36 -7.44 36.40 -14.50
C SER A 36 -7.24 35.34 -13.39
N TYR A 37 -6.74 34.15 -13.72
CA TYR A 37 -6.61 33.03 -12.77
C TYR A 37 -5.21 32.42 -12.74
N HIS A 38 -4.20 33.15 -13.21
CA HIS A 38 -2.83 32.66 -13.40
C HIS A 38 -2.26 31.96 -12.14
N GLY A 39 -2.45 32.57 -10.97
CA GLY A 39 -1.94 32.02 -9.69
C GLY A 39 -2.58 30.69 -9.29
N ILE A 40 -3.87 30.49 -9.55
CA ILE A 40 -4.56 29.22 -9.23
C ILE A 40 -3.99 28.08 -10.09
N TYR A 41 -3.75 28.34 -11.37
CA TYR A 41 -3.18 27.35 -12.29
C TYR A 41 -1.73 27.00 -11.93
N GLN A 42 -0.92 27.98 -11.48
CA GLN A 42 0.44 27.73 -11.01
C GLN A 42 0.48 26.86 -9.74
N ILE A 43 -0.36 27.16 -8.74
CA ILE A 43 -0.47 26.34 -7.52
C ILE A 43 -0.91 24.92 -7.88
N SER A 44 -1.89 24.79 -8.77
CA SER A 44 -2.37 23.49 -9.25
C SER A 44 -1.27 22.71 -9.97
N PHE A 45 -0.46 23.38 -10.81
CA PHE A 45 0.68 22.76 -11.48
C PHE A 45 1.69 22.18 -10.47
N VAL A 46 2.08 22.97 -9.46
CA VAL A 46 3.01 22.51 -8.41
C VAL A 46 2.43 21.33 -7.63
N ALA A 47 1.13 21.37 -7.31
CA ALA A 47 0.45 20.28 -6.61
C ALA A 47 0.43 19.00 -7.45
N VAL A 48 0.08 19.09 -8.74
CA VAL A 48 0.08 17.95 -9.67
C VAL A 48 1.47 17.34 -9.79
N LEU A 49 2.50 18.18 -9.91
CA LEU A 49 3.89 17.74 -10.02
C LEU A 49 4.37 17.05 -8.74
N ALA A 50 4.06 17.61 -7.56
CA ALA A 50 4.39 17.01 -6.27
C ALA A 50 3.71 15.64 -6.08
N VAL A 51 2.44 15.51 -6.46
CA VAL A 51 1.72 14.22 -6.43
C VAL A 51 2.34 13.24 -7.42
N GLY A 52 2.65 13.68 -8.64
CA GLY A 52 3.30 12.87 -9.67
C GLY A 52 4.62 12.27 -9.18
N ILE A 53 5.52 13.10 -8.61
CA ILE A 53 6.80 12.64 -8.06
C ILE A 53 6.58 11.63 -6.93
N ASN A 54 5.65 11.90 -6.00
CA ASN A 54 5.35 10.97 -4.91
C ASN A 54 4.85 9.61 -5.44
N MET A 55 4.01 9.61 -6.48
CA MET A 55 3.52 8.38 -7.13
C MET A 55 4.67 7.61 -7.80
N VAL A 56 5.58 8.30 -8.49
CA VAL A 56 6.79 7.68 -9.08
C VAL A 56 7.58 6.98 -7.99
N VAL A 57 7.93 7.68 -6.90
CA VAL A 57 8.74 7.11 -5.81
C VAL A 57 8.04 5.91 -5.17
N ARG A 58 6.72 6.01 -4.94
CA ARG A 58 5.94 4.95 -4.30
C ARG A 58 5.81 3.69 -5.16
N TYR A 59 5.57 3.82 -6.47
CA TYR A 59 5.24 2.68 -7.33
C TYR A 59 6.40 2.18 -8.18
N THR A 60 7.44 2.98 -8.41
CA THR A 60 8.59 2.59 -9.26
C THR A 60 9.89 2.40 -8.47
N MET A 61 10.09 3.11 -7.36
CA MET A 61 11.33 3.03 -6.58
C MET A 61 11.20 2.22 -5.28
N THR A 62 9.99 2.14 -4.74
CA THR A 62 9.73 1.39 -3.50
C THR A 62 9.47 -0.07 -3.82
N GLU A 63 10.15 -0.96 -3.09
CA GLU A 63 9.89 -2.39 -3.06
C GLU A 63 9.39 -2.79 -1.67
N MET A 64 8.42 -3.70 -1.62
CA MET A 64 7.89 -4.24 -0.37
C MET A 64 8.30 -5.71 -0.26
N GLU A 65 8.87 -6.09 0.89
CA GLU A 65 9.16 -7.48 1.24
C GLU A 65 8.35 -7.84 2.48
N TYR A 66 7.58 -8.91 2.38
CA TYR A 66 6.83 -9.49 3.48
C TYR A 66 7.59 -10.67 4.04
N THR A 67 7.74 -10.72 5.36
CA THR A 67 8.40 -11.83 6.05
C THR A 67 7.47 -12.38 7.11
N LEU A 68 7.35 -13.70 7.15
CA LEU A 68 6.63 -14.42 8.19
C LEU A 68 7.65 -15.23 9.00
N THR A 69 7.76 -14.92 10.28
CA THR A 69 8.60 -15.64 11.25
C THR A 69 7.74 -16.68 11.98
N GLU A 70 8.20 -17.22 13.11
CA GLU A 70 7.40 -18.12 13.96
C GLU A 70 6.22 -17.39 14.59
N ASP A 71 6.47 -16.21 15.14
CA ASP A 71 5.49 -15.49 15.96
C ASP A 71 5.13 -14.11 15.41
N SER A 72 5.77 -13.67 14.32
CA SER A 72 5.58 -12.32 13.77
C SER A 72 5.37 -12.27 12.26
N PHE A 73 4.59 -11.27 11.86
CA PHE A 73 4.48 -10.78 10.49
C PHE A 73 5.22 -9.44 10.38
N GLU A 74 6.17 -9.37 9.44
CA GLU A 74 6.99 -8.20 9.20
C GLU A 74 6.84 -7.70 7.76
N VAL A 75 6.86 -6.37 7.62
CA VAL A 75 6.93 -5.70 6.32
C VAL A 75 8.17 -4.82 6.29
N ARG A 76 9.04 -5.07 5.31
CA ARG A 76 10.22 -4.27 5.03
C ARG A 76 10.02 -3.47 3.75
N LYS A 77 10.29 -2.17 3.83
CA LYS A 77 10.27 -1.24 2.70
C LYS A 77 11.71 -1.02 2.24
N LYS A 78 11.99 -1.30 0.97
CA LYS A 78 13.26 -0.99 0.33
C LYS A 78 13.09 0.17 -0.64
N VAL A 79 13.95 1.19 -0.54
CA VAL A 79 14.00 2.33 -1.47
C VAL A 79 15.46 2.56 -1.81
N GLY A 80 15.84 2.29 -3.06
CA GLY A 80 17.25 2.22 -3.46
C GLY A 80 18.01 1.20 -2.61
N ASN A 81 19.07 1.65 -1.94
CA ASN A 81 19.90 0.80 -1.06
C ASN A 81 19.41 0.76 0.40
N LYS A 82 18.43 1.60 0.76
CA LYS A 82 17.93 1.65 2.14
C LYS A 82 16.81 0.64 2.33
N VAL A 83 16.96 -0.23 3.33
CA VAL A 83 15.93 -1.15 3.80
C VAL A 83 15.47 -0.70 5.18
N THR A 84 14.16 -0.56 5.36
CA THR A 84 13.55 -0.13 6.63
C THR A 84 12.46 -1.11 7.02
N LEU A 85 12.47 -1.60 8.26
CA LEU A 85 11.33 -2.32 8.84
C LEU A 85 10.21 -1.30 9.13
N VAL A 86 9.08 -1.43 8.44
CA VAL A 86 7.95 -0.49 8.54
C VAL A 86 6.76 -1.05 9.31
N CYS A 87 6.71 -2.36 9.49
CA CYS A 87 5.68 -3.05 10.25
C CYS A 87 6.26 -4.32 10.87
N SER A 88 5.94 -4.59 12.13
CA SER A 88 6.23 -5.84 12.83
C SER A 88 5.08 -6.10 13.79
N LEU A 89 4.32 -7.17 13.57
CA LEU A 89 3.10 -7.49 14.29
C LEU A 89 3.16 -8.93 14.77
N ALA A 90 2.82 -9.15 16.04
CA ALA A 90 2.70 -10.50 16.58
C ALA A 90 1.50 -11.22 15.96
N LEU A 91 1.66 -12.52 15.70
CA LEU A 91 0.60 -13.37 15.14
C LEU A 91 -0.45 -13.73 16.18
N SER A 92 -0.11 -13.74 17.47
CA SER A 92 -1.03 -13.95 18.59
C SER A 92 -2.18 -12.94 18.59
N GLU A 93 -1.91 -11.70 18.19
CA GLU A 93 -2.87 -10.60 18.16
C GLU A 93 -3.72 -10.57 16.87
N THR A 94 -3.74 -11.66 16.10
CA THR A 94 -4.48 -11.72 14.83
C THR A 94 -5.98 -11.78 15.06
N VAL A 95 -6.70 -10.78 14.55
CA VAL A 95 -8.17 -10.83 14.45
C VAL A 95 -8.56 -11.68 13.23
N VAL A 96 -8.15 -11.26 12.02
CA VAL A 96 -8.50 -11.95 10.78
C VAL A 96 -7.46 -11.73 9.67
N LEU A 97 -7.31 -12.72 8.80
CA LEU A 97 -6.64 -12.61 7.50
C LEU A 97 -7.64 -13.03 6.41
N THR A 98 -7.98 -12.12 5.50
CA THR A 98 -8.96 -12.35 4.43
C THR A 98 -8.59 -11.60 3.16
N ASP A 99 -9.23 -11.88 2.02
CA ASP A 99 -9.06 -11.07 0.82
C ASP A 99 -9.82 -9.74 0.92
N LYS A 100 -9.38 -8.74 0.15
CA LYS A 100 -9.99 -7.40 0.17
C LYS A 100 -11.48 -7.40 -0.17
N LYS A 101 -11.96 -8.27 -1.08
CA LYS A 101 -13.37 -8.29 -1.47
C LYS A 101 -14.22 -8.84 -0.35
N SER A 102 -13.78 -9.90 0.31
CA SER A 102 -14.44 -10.48 1.48
C SER A 102 -14.46 -9.48 2.65
N TYR A 103 -13.33 -8.81 2.92
CA TYR A 103 -13.30 -7.75 3.93
C TYR A 103 -14.32 -6.64 3.67
N GLN A 104 -14.44 -6.17 2.43
CA GLN A 104 -15.38 -5.09 2.07
C GLN A 104 -16.85 -5.49 2.29
N LYS A 105 -17.19 -6.77 2.12
CA LYS A 105 -18.55 -7.28 2.37
C LYS A 105 -18.87 -7.37 3.86
N ASN A 106 -17.88 -7.74 4.66
CA ASN A 106 -18.05 -8.08 6.07
C ASN A 106 -17.40 -7.05 7.01
N ALA A 107 -17.15 -5.83 6.53
CA ALA A 107 -16.34 -4.84 7.25
C ALA A 107 -16.87 -4.53 8.66
N SER A 108 -18.18 -4.58 8.85
CA SER A 108 -18.85 -4.37 10.14
C SER A 108 -18.50 -5.42 11.19
N GLU A 109 -18.19 -6.65 10.79
CA GLU A 109 -17.87 -7.77 11.70
C GLU A 109 -16.50 -7.59 12.37
N TYR A 110 -15.60 -6.85 11.75
CA TYR A 110 -14.22 -6.66 12.22
C TYR A 110 -14.06 -5.45 13.15
N GLY A 111 -15.16 -4.76 13.48
CA GLY A 111 -15.19 -3.62 14.41
C GLY A 111 -14.46 -2.37 13.90
N TYR A 112 -14.29 -1.40 14.79
CA TYR A 112 -13.70 -0.11 14.43
C TYR A 112 -12.18 -0.21 14.20
N ILE A 113 -11.75 0.10 12.98
CA ILE A 113 -10.34 0.15 12.60
C ILE A 113 -9.79 1.55 12.90
N THR A 114 -8.83 1.62 13.84
CA THR A 114 -8.20 2.90 14.20
C THR A 114 -7.23 3.38 13.11
N ARG A 115 -6.43 2.47 12.56
CA ARG A 115 -5.40 2.81 11.55
C ARG A 115 -5.38 1.80 10.43
N LYS A 116 -5.16 2.31 9.21
CA LYS A 116 -5.01 1.52 7.99
C LYS A 116 -3.62 1.77 7.41
N TYR A 117 -2.87 0.71 7.20
CA TYR A 117 -1.58 0.73 6.54
C TYR A 117 -1.69 -0.02 5.22
N ASN A 118 -1.32 0.65 4.13
CA ASN A 118 -1.29 0.04 2.80
C ASN A 118 0.17 -0.15 2.39
N PHE A 119 0.55 -1.42 2.27
CA PHE A 119 1.86 -1.87 1.83
C PHE A 119 1.79 -2.61 0.49
N ASN A 120 0.76 -2.34 -0.33
CA ASN A 120 0.74 -2.82 -1.70
C ASN A 120 1.87 -2.19 -2.49
N GLN A 121 2.53 -3.00 -3.30
CA GLN A 121 3.55 -2.52 -4.20
C GLN A 121 2.93 -2.00 -5.50
N ASN A 122 1.87 -2.65 -5.97
CA ASN A 122 1.24 -2.28 -7.23
C ASN A 122 -0.02 -1.42 -7.04
N ILE A 123 -0.32 -0.62 -8.06
CA ILE A 123 -1.57 0.13 -8.16
C ILE A 123 -2.71 -0.86 -8.38
N CYS A 124 -3.78 -0.73 -7.60
CA CYS A 124 -4.98 -1.59 -7.69
C CYS A 124 -4.66 -3.10 -7.61
N ALA A 125 -3.70 -3.47 -6.78
CA ALA A 125 -3.31 -4.85 -6.54
C ALA A 125 -4.47 -5.72 -6.01
N ALA A 126 -4.45 -7.01 -6.36
CA ALA A 126 -5.23 -8.01 -5.65
C ALA A 126 -4.63 -8.18 -4.25
N SER A 127 -5.31 -7.61 -3.25
CA SER A 127 -4.74 -7.43 -1.92
C SER A 127 -5.40 -8.36 -0.90
N ALA A 128 -4.60 -8.81 0.06
CA ALA A 128 -5.07 -9.38 1.31
C ALA A 128 -5.21 -8.27 2.37
N ILE A 129 -6.10 -8.51 3.32
CA ILE A 129 -6.39 -7.67 4.48
C ILE A 129 -6.06 -8.48 5.73
N TYR A 130 -5.12 -7.99 6.50
CA TYR A 130 -4.75 -8.50 7.81
C TYR A 130 -5.21 -7.51 8.88
N VAL A 131 -6.05 -7.95 9.80
CA VAL A 131 -6.49 -7.15 10.94
C VAL A 131 -5.89 -7.75 12.21
N CYS A 132 -5.23 -6.91 12.99
CA CYS A 132 -4.63 -7.28 14.26
C CYS A 132 -4.98 -6.26 15.34
N GLU A 133 -4.88 -6.69 16.59
CA GLU A 133 -4.93 -5.79 17.74
C GLU A 133 -3.52 -5.34 18.13
N PHE A 134 -3.36 -4.07 18.46
CA PHE A 134 -2.11 -3.53 18.95
C PHE A 134 -2.39 -2.38 19.91
N ASN A 135 -1.93 -2.51 21.17
CA ASN A 135 -2.21 -1.56 22.24
C ASN A 135 -3.72 -1.27 22.41
N GLY A 136 -4.56 -2.31 22.39
CA GLY A 136 -6.02 -2.19 22.54
C GLY A 136 -6.72 -1.55 21.34
N LYS A 137 -6.03 -1.39 20.20
CA LYS A 137 -6.56 -0.76 18.99
C LYS A 137 -6.46 -1.71 17.82
N ARG A 138 -7.52 -1.82 17.04
CA ARG A 138 -7.50 -2.61 15.80
C ARG A 138 -6.83 -1.84 14.67
N MET A 139 -5.84 -2.47 14.06
CA MET A 139 -5.12 -1.96 12.90
C MET A 139 -5.39 -2.87 11.70
N LEU A 140 -5.46 -2.27 10.53
CA LEU A 140 -5.63 -2.95 9.27
C LEU A 140 -4.36 -2.80 8.44
N VAL A 141 -3.85 -3.92 7.94
CA VAL A 141 -2.75 -3.98 7.00
C VAL A 141 -3.26 -4.55 5.68
N GLU A 142 -3.16 -3.75 4.62
CA GLU A 142 -3.43 -4.16 3.26
C GLU A 142 -2.10 -4.44 2.55
N PHE A 143 -1.95 -5.62 1.98
CA PHE A 143 -0.70 -6.07 1.34
C PHE A 143 -0.99 -7.05 0.19
N GLU A 144 0.03 -7.34 -0.63
CA GLU A 144 -0.11 -8.09 -1.89
C GLU A 144 0.64 -9.44 -1.84
N PRO A 145 0.16 -10.43 -1.06
CA PRO A 145 0.84 -11.71 -0.96
C PRO A 145 0.63 -12.56 -2.22
N ASN A 146 1.63 -13.39 -2.55
CA ASN A 146 1.40 -14.53 -3.43
C ASN A 146 0.60 -15.62 -2.68
N ARG A 147 0.04 -16.57 -3.43
CA ARG A 147 -0.83 -17.61 -2.87
C ARG A 147 -0.13 -18.47 -1.82
N ALA A 148 1.09 -18.92 -2.10
CA ALA A 148 1.87 -19.72 -1.17
C ALA A 148 2.11 -19.01 0.17
N PHE A 149 2.45 -17.72 0.13
CA PHE A 149 2.65 -16.93 1.35
C PHE A 149 1.34 -16.76 2.12
N TYR A 150 0.23 -16.50 1.43
CA TYR A 150 -1.08 -16.35 2.05
C TYR A 150 -1.51 -17.65 2.77
N ASP A 151 -1.37 -18.79 2.10
CA ASP A 151 -1.74 -20.10 2.66
C ASP A 151 -0.88 -20.43 3.90
N CYS A 152 0.44 -20.18 3.82
CA CYS A 152 1.33 -20.34 4.98
C CYS A 152 0.99 -19.37 6.12
N PHE A 153 0.60 -18.13 5.81
CA PHE A 153 0.19 -17.16 6.83
C PHE A 153 -1.08 -17.61 7.55
N GLN A 154 -2.08 -18.09 6.81
CA GLN A 154 -3.28 -18.67 7.42
C GLN A 154 -2.94 -19.85 8.34
N GLN A 155 -2.07 -20.77 7.90
CA GLN A 155 -1.63 -21.89 8.71
C GLN A 155 -0.98 -21.43 10.03
N LYS A 156 -0.05 -20.46 9.96
CA LYS A 156 0.62 -19.94 11.16
C LYS A 156 -0.30 -19.23 12.14
N ILE A 157 -1.31 -18.52 11.63
CA ILE A 157 -2.35 -17.91 12.47
C ILE A 157 -3.12 -19.01 13.21
N SER A 158 -3.46 -20.11 12.54
CA SER A 158 -4.15 -21.23 13.16
C SER A 158 -3.31 -21.96 14.22
N GLU A 159 -1.99 -22.04 14.02
CA GLU A 159 -1.05 -22.62 14.99
C GLU A 159 -0.90 -21.74 16.24
N ASN A 160 -0.85 -20.41 16.09
CA ASN A 160 -0.70 -19.45 17.19
C ASN A 160 -1.99 -19.18 17.98
N LYS A 161 -3.16 -19.61 17.46
CA LYS A 161 -4.45 -19.50 18.16
C LYS A 161 -4.80 -20.75 18.99
N LYS A 162 -3.99 -21.81 18.92
CA LYS A 162 -4.10 -23.01 19.75
C LYS A 162 -3.38 -22.79 21.08
#